data_AF-A0A4Q3KUC9-F1
#
_entry.id   AF-A0A4Q3KUC9-F1
#
_cell.length_a   1.000
_cell.length_b   1.000
_cell.length_c   1.000
_cell.angle_alpha   90.00
_cell.angle_beta   90.00
_cell.angle_gamma   90.00
#
_symmetry.space_group_name_H-M   'P 1'
#
loop_
_entity.id
_entity.type
_entity.pdbx_description
1 polymer ?
#
loop_
_entity_poly.entity_id
_entity_poly.type
_entity_poly.pdbx_seq_one_letter_code
_entity_poly.pdbx_strand_id
1 'polypeptide(L)'
;MKLDPVSLRLFVAVMEENAIARAAAREHIAASAASRRLAELEGTLGVALFARSNRGSEPTAAAFALLNMARGVLNDLDGIAVQMRDYQAGVRGHVRVV
;
A
#
# COMPACT_ATOMS: atom_id res chain seq x y z
N MET A 1 0.53 14.62 -9.11
CA MET A 1 1.04 13.30 -8.69
C MET A 1 0.17 12.85 -7.51
N LYS A 2 -0.68 11.84 -7.67
CA LYS A 2 -1.54 11.36 -6.57
C LYS A 2 -1.24 9.89 -6.31
N LEU A 3 -0.35 9.65 -5.35
CA LEU A 3 -0.21 8.35 -4.73
C LEU A 3 -1.40 8.20 -3.77
N ASP A 4 -2.30 7.26 -4.01
CA ASP A 4 -3.47 7.06 -3.18
C ASP A 4 -3.31 5.83 -2.25
N PRO A 5 -3.82 5.90 -1.00
CA PRO A 5 -3.70 4.80 -0.05
C PRO A 5 -4.38 3.52 -0.52
N VAL A 6 -5.39 3.61 -1.38
CA VAL A 6 -6.16 2.45 -1.86
C VAL A 6 -5.32 1.64 -2.85
N SER A 7 -4.64 2.30 -3.77
CA SER A 7 -3.69 1.68 -4.69
C SER A 7 -2.50 1.07 -3.96
N LEU A 8 -2.01 1.72 -2.89
CA LEU A 8 -0.98 1.15 -2.03
C LEU A 8 -1.46 -0.11 -1.30
N ARG A 9 -2.67 -0.11 -0.74
CA ARG A 9 -3.27 -1.30 -0.10
C ARG A 9 -3.44 -2.44 -1.10
N LEU A 10 -3.97 -2.14 -2.29
CA LEU A 10 -4.09 -3.11 -3.36
C LEU A 10 -2.72 -3.70 -3.74
N PHE A 11 -1.70 -2.86 -3.89
CA PHE A 11 -0.33 -3.30 -4.17
C PHE A 11 0.21 -4.24 -3.08
N VAL A 12 0.04 -3.88 -1.81
CA VAL A 12 0.43 -4.74 -0.68
C VAL A 12 -0.31 -6.08 -0.72
N ALA A 13 -1.62 -6.08 -0.98
CA ALA A 13 -2.40 -7.30 -1.10
C ALA A 13 -1.92 -8.19 -2.26
N VAL A 14 -1.53 -7.60 -3.39
CA VAL A 14 -0.96 -8.34 -4.53
C VAL A 14 0.39 -8.95 -4.18
N MET A 15 1.22 -8.23 -3.43
CA MET A 15 2.51 -8.74 -2.93
C MET A 15 2.33 -9.91 -1.95
N GLU A 16 1.27 -9.90 -1.12
CA GLU A 16 0.96 -10.98 -0.17
C GLU A 16 0.43 -12.24 -0.86
N GLU A 17 -0.49 -12.07 -1.81
CA GLU A 17 -1.12 -13.18 -2.52
C GLU A 17 -0.26 -13.76 -3.65
N ASN A 18 0.77 -13.01 -4.07
CA ASN A 18 1.64 -13.30 -5.21
C ASN A 18 0.85 -13.56 -6.51
N ALA A 19 -0.36 -12.98 -6.60
CA ALA A 19 -1.28 -13.13 -7.72
C ALA A 19 -2.30 -12.00 -7.74
N ILE A 20 -2.31 -11.20 -8.82
CA ILE A 20 -3.25 -10.07 -9.00
C ILE A 20 -4.71 -10.53 -8.91
N ALA A 21 -5.04 -11.69 -9.48
CA ALA A 21 -6.41 -12.22 -9.46
C ALA A 21 -6.90 -12.57 -8.04
N ARG A 22 -6.03 -13.12 -7.18
CA ARG A 22 -6.37 -13.45 -5.79
C ARG A 22 -6.53 -12.19 -4.94
N ALA A 23 -5.61 -11.23 -5.10
CA ALA A 23 -5.71 -9.95 -4.43
C ALA A 23 -6.96 -9.16 -4.86
N ALA A 24 -7.31 -9.18 -6.15
CA ALA A 24 -8.53 -8.57 -6.66
C ALA A 24 -9.79 -9.19 -6.04
N ALA A 25 -9.84 -10.52 -5.92
CA ALA A 25 -10.92 -11.22 -5.25
C ALA A 25 -11.05 -10.85 -3.76
N ARG A 26 -9.91 -10.71 -3.05
CA ARG A 26 -9.85 -10.27 -1.65
C ARG A 26 -10.33 -8.83 -1.47
N GLU A 27 -10.00 -7.95 -2.41
CA GLU A 27 -10.41 -6.53 -2.41
C GLU A 27 -11.79 -6.30 -3.04
N HIS A 28 -12.54 -7.36 -3.37
CA HIS A 28 -13.86 -7.30 -4.01
C HIS A 28 -13.90 -6.48 -5.31
N ILE A 29 -12.80 -6.50 -6.08
CA ILE A 29 -12.71 -5.82 -7.38
C ILE A 29 -12.41 -6.82 -8.51
N ALA A 30 -12.76 -6.44 -9.75
CA ALA A 30 -12.38 -7.22 -10.92
C ALA A 30 -10.85 -7.24 -11.10
N ALA A 31 -10.29 -8.38 -11.53
CA ALA A 31 -8.85 -8.50 -11.81
C ALA A 31 -8.36 -7.49 -12.87
N SER A 32 -9.23 -7.12 -13.82
CA SER A 32 -8.95 -6.07 -14.81
C SER A 32 -8.84 -4.67 -14.18
N ALA A 33 -9.68 -4.36 -13.19
CA ALA A 33 -9.62 -3.11 -12.44
C ALA A 33 -8.38 -3.06 -11.54
N ALA A 34 -8.05 -4.17 -10.88
CA ALA A 34 -6.84 -4.28 -10.07
C ALA A 34 -5.57 -4.07 -10.91
N SER A 35 -5.49 -4.74 -12.07
CA SER A 35 -4.38 -4.61 -13.01
C SER A 35 -4.26 -3.18 -13.54
N ARG A 36 -5.38 -2.52 -13.89
CA ARG A 36 -5.35 -1.12 -14.34
C ARG A 36 -4.80 -0.19 -13.25
N ARG A 37 -5.24 -0.34 -12.00
CA ARG A 37 -4.73 0.48 -10.88
C ARG A 37 -3.25 0.26 -10.62
N LEU A 38 -2.79 -0.99 -10.68
CA LEU A 38 -1.36 -1.29 -10.58
C LEU A 38 -0.57 -0.67 -11.72
N ALA A 39 -1.07 -0.74 -12.96
CA ALA A 39 -0.41 -0.13 -14.11
C ALA A 39 -0.37 1.41 -13.99
N GLU A 40 -1.41 2.05 -13.45
CA GLU A 40 -1.42 3.48 -13.14
C GLU A 40 -0.40 3.84 -12.04
N LEU A 41 -0.26 2.98 -11.03
CA LEU A 41 0.75 3.12 -9.98
C LEU A 41 2.17 2.99 -10.54
N GLU A 42 2.43 1.96 -11.35
CA GLU A 42 3.70 1.76 -12.06
C GLU A 42 4.01 2.94 -12.98
N GLY A 43 3.01 3.45 -13.72
CA GLY A 43 3.16 4.63 -14.57
C GLY A 43 3.46 5.91 -13.78
N THR A 44 2.89 6.04 -12.58
CA THR A 44 3.15 7.18 -11.69
C THR A 44 4.55 7.11 -11.09
N LEU A 45 5.03 5.90 -10.77
CA LEU A 45 6.36 5.67 -10.19
C LEU A 45 7.46 5.60 -11.27
N GLY A 46 7.09 5.36 -12.53
CA GLY A 46 8.03 5.16 -13.64
C GLY A 46 8.83 3.86 -13.54
N VAL A 47 8.37 2.88 -12.75
CA VAL A 47 9.09 1.63 -12.47
C VAL A 47 8.15 0.45 -12.55
N ALA A 48 8.58 -0.62 -13.23
CA ALA A 48 7.87 -1.89 -13.29
C ALA A 48 8.01 -2.65 -11.96
N LEU A 49 6.89 -2.87 -11.29
CA LEU A 49 6.80 -3.58 -10.03
C LEU A 49 6.55 -5.08 -10.27
N PHE A 50 5.85 -5.43 -11.34
CA PHE A 50 5.58 -6.83 -11.68
C PHE A 50 6.09 -7.20 -13.08
N ALA A 51 6.82 -8.30 -13.15
CA ALA A 51 7.21 -8.92 -14.41
C ALA A 51 6.16 -9.95 -14.85
N ARG A 52 5.95 -10.08 -16.17
CA ARG A 52 5.13 -11.15 -16.74
C ARG A 52 5.97 -12.43 -16.77
N SER A 53 5.57 -13.43 -15.97
CA SER A 53 6.16 -14.76 -15.94
C SER A 53 5.15 -15.80 -16.44
N ASN A 54 5.64 -16.96 -16.90
CA ASN A 54 4.80 -18.00 -17.51
C ASN A 54 3.80 -18.64 -16.51
N ARG A 55 3.96 -18.36 -15.21
CA ARG A 55 3.10 -18.81 -14.10
C ARG A 55 2.27 -17.68 -13.48
N GLY A 56 2.42 -16.43 -13.92
CA GLY A 56 1.71 -15.28 -13.34
C GLY A 56 2.54 -14.00 -13.30
N SER A 57 2.14 -13.08 -12.44
CA SER A 57 2.87 -11.85 -12.14
C SER A 57 3.94 -12.11 -11.09
N GLU A 58 5.20 -11.85 -11.40
CA GLU A 58 6.33 -12.04 -10.49
C GLU A 58 6.83 -10.69 -9.97
N PRO A 59 6.92 -10.47 -8.64
CA PRO A 59 7.34 -9.20 -8.09
C PRO A 59 8.83 -8.92 -8.36
N THR A 60 9.14 -7.71 -8.80
CA THR A 60 10.52 -7.26 -9.05
C THR A 60 11.18 -6.77 -7.75
N ALA A 61 12.51 -6.56 -7.78
CA ALA A 61 13.24 -5.94 -6.67
C ALA A 61 12.64 -4.57 -6.27
N ALA A 62 12.14 -3.80 -7.24
CA ALA A 62 11.47 -2.53 -6.98
C ALA A 62 10.16 -2.70 -6.21
N ALA A 63 9.40 -3.78 -6.47
CA ALA A 63 8.21 -4.09 -5.70
C ALA A 63 8.51 -4.41 -4.23
N PHE A 64 9.58 -5.16 -3.95
CA PHE A 64 9.99 -5.40 -2.57
C PHE A 64 10.42 -4.12 -1.84
N ALA A 65 11.13 -3.22 -2.52
CA ALA A 65 11.47 -1.91 -1.96
C ALA A 65 10.20 -1.09 -1.67
N LEU A 66 9.27 -1.03 -2.63
CA LEU A 66 8.00 -0.33 -2.47
C LEU A 66 7.14 -0.93 -1.36
N LEU A 67 7.14 -2.25 -1.18
CA LEU A 67 6.36 -2.94 -0.15
C LEU A 67 6.71 -2.44 1.26
N ASN A 68 8.01 -2.29 1.54
CA ASN A 68 8.46 -1.79 2.84
C ASN A 68 8.02 -0.34 3.06
N MET A 69 8.16 0.51 2.04
CA MET A 69 7.71 1.91 2.11
C MET A 69 6.18 2.02 2.25
N ALA A 70 5.44 1.24 1.47
CA ALA A 70 3.98 1.19 1.49
C ALA A 70 3.44 0.78 2.85
N ARG A 71 4.00 -0.27 3.46
CA ARG A 71 3.62 -0.71 4.82
C ARG A 71 3.85 0.38 5.86
N GLY A 72 4.97 1.09 5.80
CA GLY A 72 5.25 2.22 6.69
C GLY A 72 4.19 3.32 6.57
N VAL A 73 3.93 3.78 5.35
CA VAL A 73 2.93 4.84 5.09
C VAL A 73 1.52 4.43 5.49
N LEU A 74 1.12 3.19 5.20
CA LEU A 74 -0.20 2.68 5.58
C LEU A 74 -0.35 2.55 7.10
N ASN A 75 0.69 2.09 7.80
CA ASN A 75 0.70 2.04 9.26
C ASN A 75 0.63 3.44 9.87
N ASP A 76 1.36 4.40 9.31
CA ASP A 76 1.30 5.80 9.77
C ASP A 76 -0.11 6.36 9.58
N LEU A 77 -0.73 6.11 8.43
CA LEU A 77 -2.11 6.52 8.13
C LEU A 77 -3.11 5.92 9.13
N ASP A 78 -3.02 4.62 9.42
CA ASP A 78 -3.89 3.97 10.40
C ASP A 78 -3.58 4.46 11.84
N GLY A 79 -2.33 4.83 12.11
CA GLY A 79 -1.87 5.39 13.37
C GLY A 79 -2.37 6.80 13.65
N ILE A 80 -2.67 7.62 12.64
CA ILE A 80 -3.16 9.01 12.82
C ILE A 80 -4.42 9.02 13.70
N ALA A 81 -5.38 8.14 13.44
CA ALA A 81 -6.62 8.09 14.21
C ALA A 81 -6.38 7.71 15.69
N VAL A 82 -5.41 6.82 15.95
CA VAL A 82 -4.99 6.47 17.31
C VAL A 82 -4.32 7.65 17.98
N GLN A 83 -3.35 8.28 17.32
CA GLN A 83 -2.60 9.41 17.86
C GLN A 83 -3.50 10.62 18.15
N MET A 84 -4.49 10.89 17.31
CA MET A 84 -5.45 11.99 17.55
C MET A 84 -6.38 11.70 18.74
N ARG A 85 -6.78 10.44 18.95
CA ARG A 85 -7.52 10.05 20.16
C ARG A 85 -6.67 10.20 21.41
N ASP A 86 -5.41 9.78 21.38
CA ASP A 86 -4.50 9.94 22.51
C ASP A 86 -4.20 11.41 22.82
N TYR A 87 -4.16 12.25 21.78
CA TYR A 87 -4.04 13.71 21.91
C TYR A 87 -5.28 14.32 22.58
N GLN A 88 -6.48 13.92 22.16
CA GLN A 88 -7.75 14.36 22.77
C GLN A 88 -7.90 13.86 24.22
N ALA A 89 -7.41 12.66 24.53
CA ALA A 89 -7.44 12.08 25.87
C ALA A 89 -6.42 12.70 26.85
N GLY A 90 -5.63 13.70 26.42
CA GLY A 90 -4.68 14.43 27.27
C GLY A 90 -3.38 13.67 27.58
N VAL A 91 -3.15 12.52 26.94
CA VAL A 91 -1.99 11.64 27.21
C VAL A 91 -0.71 12.16 26.53
N ARG A 92 -0.83 13.05 25.54
CA ARG A 92 0.29 13.79 24.93
C ARG A 92 0.18 15.31 25.15
N GLY A 93 -0.08 15.73 26.38
CA GLY A 93 0.24 17.10 26.79
C GLY A 93 1.76 17.25 26.94
N HIS A 94 2.37 18.25 26.29
CA HIS A 94 3.78 18.58 26.52
C HIS A 94 3.98 18.88 28.02
N VAL A 95 4.52 17.94 28.78
CA VAL A 95 4.94 18.20 30.16
C VAL A 95 6.20 19.06 30.07
N ARG A 96 6.02 20.39 30.09
CA ARG A 96 7.13 21.30 30.38
C ARG A 96 7.43 21.15 31.87
N VAL A 97 8.51 20.45 32.17
CA VAL A 97 9.11 20.49 33.52
C VAL A 97 9.77 21.86 33.66
N VAL A 98 9.30 22.65 34.62
CA VAL A 98 9.92 23.92 35.05
C VAL A 98 10.86 23.68 36.22
#